data_AF-A0A1B7W4U7-F1
#
_entry.id   AF-A0A1B7W4U7-F1
#
_cell.length_a   1.000
_cell.length_b   1.000
_cell.length_c   1.000
_cell.angle_alpha   90.00
_cell.angle_beta   90.00
_cell.angle_gamma   90.00
#
_symmetry.space_group_name_H-M   'P 1'
#
loop_
_entity.id
_entity.type
_entity.pdbx_description
1 polymer ?
#
loop_
_entity_poly.entity_id
_entity_poly.type
_entity_poly.pdbx_seq_one_letter_code
_entity_poly.pdbx_strand_id
1 'polypeptide(L)'
;VLQAILQCRTQALGGHVDGCNTCGHLRISYNSCGNRHCPKCQTTQKERWIEKRESDLLNTHYFHVVFTLPQELNKYCLQYPIALYNLLFKASSDTIKTFAADEKHLGAQVGMISVLHTWGQNLSLHPHVHMIVPSGGVSRAGFWKPSKYKRDFLFPVKALSKVYRAKFMEGFRQLLTSQKQELNKTLREILYQKSWVVYAKQPFAGPKQVIEYLGRYSHKIAISNHRLLDVNNQTVKFTYKDYRSGGQQKVMELSGVEFLRRFSMHILPAGFRKIRHYGILASRNKPKLRTQQMQMGIIPKRQQALITWQQMLLQKHGIDIEKCPCCKTGVMIRLMSFEANAPPLALLHQARQQALNIA
;
A
#
# COMPACT_ATOMS: atom_id res chain seq x y z
N VAL A 1 -11.83 -13.50 4.59
CA VAL A 1 -10.46 -13.17 4.11
C VAL A 1 -9.50 -14.33 4.29
N LEU A 2 -9.35 -14.89 5.48
CA LEU A 2 -8.45 -16.04 5.71
C LEU A 2 -8.81 -17.24 4.81
N GLN A 3 -10.10 -17.58 4.68
CA GLN A 3 -10.57 -18.60 3.75
C GLN A 3 -10.12 -18.36 2.30
N ALA A 4 -10.27 -17.12 1.81
CA ALA A 4 -9.83 -16.74 0.47
C ALA A 4 -8.31 -16.87 0.31
N ILE A 5 -7.52 -16.61 1.35
CA ILE A 5 -6.07 -16.79 1.32
C ILE A 5 -5.72 -18.29 1.30
N LEU A 6 -6.40 -19.10 2.10
CA LEU A 6 -6.22 -20.56 2.15
C LEU A 6 -6.50 -21.22 0.79
N GLN A 7 -7.55 -20.79 0.10
CA GLN A 7 -7.93 -21.32 -1.21
C GLN A 7 -7.11 -20.73 -2.38
N CYS A 8 -6.28 -19.72 -2.12
CA CYS A 8 -5.58 -19.01 -3.19
C CYS A 8 -4.52 -19.92 -3.86
N ARG A 9 -4.57 -20.02 -5.19
CA ARG A 9 -3.68 -20.86 -5.99
C ARG A 9 -3.82 -22.36 -5.67
N THR A 10 -5.04 -22.81 -5.37
CA THR A 10 -5.38 -24.23 -5.23
C THR A 10 -6.51 -24.60 -6.20
N GLN A 11 -6.76 -25.91 -6.34
CA GLN A 11 -7.86 -26.42 -7.17
C GLN A 11 -9.23 -25.85 -6.79
N ALA A 12 -9.41 -25.36 -5.56
CA ALA A 12 -10.66 -24.79 -5.08
C ALA A 12 -11.11 -23.55 -5.86
N LEU A 13 -10.23 -22.92 -6.64
CA LEU A 13 -10.54 -21.76 -7.48
C LEU A 13 -10.49 -22.08 -8.99
N GLY A 14 -10.34 -23.35 -9.35
CA GLY A 14 -10.11 -23.78 -10.73
C GLY A 14 -8.74 -23.33 -11.24
N GLY A 15 -8.52 -23.45 -12.53
CA GLY A 15 -7.24 -23.12 -13.13
C GLY A 15 -7.20 -23.33 -14.64
N HIS A 16 -5.99 -23.41 -15.16
CA HIS A 16 -5.76 -23.66 -16.57
C HIS A 16 -4.50 -24.50 -16.79
N VAL A 17 -4.49 -25.15 -17.95
CA VAL A 17 -3.35 -25.90 -18.47
C VAL A 17 -2.81 -25.13 -19.68
N ASP A 18 -1.53 -24.78 -19.61
CA ASP A 18 -0.77 -24.32 -20.76
C ASP A 18 0.12 -25.46 -21.28
N GLY A 19 0.28 -25.58 -22.59
CA GLY A 19 1.17 -26.54 -23.23
C GLY A 19 2.16 -25.83 -24.15
N CYS A 20 3.40 -26.31 -24.20
CA CYS A 20 4.38 -25.82 -25.16
C CYS A 20 4.07 -26.35 -26.56
N ASN A 21 3.97 -25.45 -27.54
CA ASN A 21 3.74 -25.78 -28.94
C ASN A 21 4.92 -26.49 -29.65
N THR A 22 6.06 -26.67 -28.99
CA THR A 22 7.26 -27.31 -29.56
C THR A 22 7.59 -28.63 -28.88
N CYS A 23 7.75 -28.63 -27.55
CA CYS A 23 8.20 -29.80 -26.79
C CYS A 23 7.07 -30.50 -25.99
N GLY A 24 5.83 -30.02 -26.08
CA GLY A 24 4.69 -30.61 -25.35
C GLY A 24 4.73 -30.46 -23.83
N HIS A 25 5.68 -29.68 -23.29
CA HIS A 25 5.75 -29.40 -21.85
C HIS A 25 4.46 -28.75 -21.35
N LEU A 26 3.87 -29.33 -20.30
CA LEU A 26 2.64 -28.89 -19.66
C LEU A 26 2.94 -28.07 -18.40
N ARG A 27 2.20 -26.98 -18.24
CA ARG A 27 2.22 -26.15 -17.03
C ARG A 27 0.80 -25.95 -16.53
N ILE A 28 0.59 -26.24 -15.26
CA ILE A 28 -0.72 -26.08 -14.61
C ILE A 28 -0.66 -24.91 -13.65
N SER A 29 -1.63 -24.00 -13.76
CA SER A 29 -1.72 -22.81 -12.94
C SER A 29 -3.12 -22.66 -12.35
N TYR A 30 -3.19 -22.63 -11.02
CA TYR A 30 -4.43 -22.37 -10.31
C TYR A 30 -4.75 -20.88 -10.21
N ASN A 31 -6.05 -20.56 -10.22
CA ASN A 31 -6.52 -19.19 -10.16
C ASN A 31 -6.22 -18.54 -8.80
N SER A 32 -6.09 -17.21 -8.82
CA SER A 32 -5.82 -16.42 -7.62
C SER A 32 -7.14 -16.02 -6.94
N CYS A 33 -7.14 -15.88 -5.61
CA CYS A 33 -8.36 -15.46 -4.90
C CYS A 33 -8.73 -13.97 -5.07
N GLY A 34 -7.90 -13.18 -5.75
CA GLY A 34 -8.13 -11.74 -5.97
C GLY A 34 -8.17 -10.86 -4.71
N ASN A 35 -8.10 -11.44 -3.51
CA ASN A 35 -8.29 -10.68 -2.28
C ASN A 35 -7.13 -9.69 -2.07
N ARG A 36 -7.47 -8.43 -1.76
CA ARG A 36 -6.52 -7.33 -1.46
C ARG A 36 -5.58 -7.61 -0.28
N HIS A 37 -5.91 -8.59 0.54
CA HIS A 37 -5.11 -9.02 1.69
C HIS A 37 -4.27 -10.26 1.41
N CYS A 38 -4.40 -10.88 0.23
CA CYS A 38 -3.56 -12.00 -0.12
C CYS A 38 -2.14 -11.53 -0.50
N PRO A 39 -1.08 -12.06 0.12
CA PRO A 39 0.30 -11.67 -0.20
C PRO A 39 0.74 -12.11 -1.61
N LYS A 40 0.00 -13.02 -2.27
CA LYS A 40 0.32 -13.56 -3.60
C LYS A 40 -0.35 -12.80 -4.77
N CYS A 41 -1.45 -12.07 -4.53
CA CYS A 41 -2.31 -11.58 -5.62
C CYS A 41 -2.06 -10.13 -6.05
N GLN A 42 -1.34 -9.33 -5.25
CA GLN A 42 -1.41 -7.87 -5.37
C GLN A 42 -0.33 -7.23 -6.24
N THR A 43 0.63 -8.00 -6.77
CA THR A 43 1.78 -7.46 -7.51
C THR A 43 1.35 -6.68 -8.75
N THR A 44 0.51 -7.25 -9.62
CA THR A 44 0.07 -6.57 -10.85
C THR A 44 -0.73 -5.29 -10.54
N GLN A 45 -1.59 -5.32 -9.52
CA GLN A 45 -2.38 -4.15 -9.12
C GLN A 45 -1.49 -3.05 -8.54
N LYS A 46 -0.44 -3.42 -7.80
CA LYS A 46 0.59 -2.51 -7.31
C LYS A 46 1.33 -1.82 -8.45
N GLU A 47 1.82 -2.57 -9.44
CA GLU A 47 2.55 -2.01 -10.59
C GLU A 47 1.67 -1.08 -11.43
N ARG A 48 0.42 -1.48 -11.73
CA ARG A 48 -0.56 -0.61 -12.41
C ARG A 48 -0.82 0.68 -11.63
N TRP A 49 -0.90 0.58 -10.31
CA TRP A 49 -1.08 1.76 -9.47
C TRP A 49 0.16 2.66 -9.50
N ILE A 50 1.38 2.10 -9.42
CA ILE A 50 2.64 2.86 -9.53
C ILE A 50 2.66 3.64 -10.85
N GLU A 51 2.46 2.97 -11.98
CA GLU A 51 2.46 3.60 -13.31
C GLU A 51 1.44 4.74 -13.43
N LYS A 52 0.21 4.51 -12.95
CA LYS A 52 -0.82 5.55 -12.93
C LYS A 52 -0.40 6.74 -12.06
N ARG A 53 0.31 6.52 -10.95
CA ARG A 53 0.81 7.59 -10.08
C ARG A 53 2.02 8.31 -10.65
N GLU A 54 2.90 7.61 -11.36
CA GLU A 54 4.01 8.24 -12.08
C GLU A 54 3.50 9.21 -13.15
N SER A 55 2.40 8.89 -13.83
CA SER A 55 1.74 9.80 -14.79
C SER A 55 1.18 11.08 -14.15
N ASP A 56 1.06 11.11 -12.83
CA ASP A 56 0.52 12.22 -12.05
C ASP A 56 1.62 13.10 -11.42
N LEU A 57 2.89 12.80 -11.70
CA LEU A 57 4.02 13.53 -11.13
C LEU A 57 4.17 14.91 -11.78
N LEU A 58 4.51 15.89 -10.94
CA LEU A 58 4.87 17.26 -11.28
C LEU A 58 6.39 17.39 -11.23
N ASN A 59 6.93 18.39 -11.95
CA ASN A 59 8.36 18.69 -11.91
C ASN A 59 8.69 19.49 -10.63
N THR A 60 8.61 18.81 -9.49
CA THR A 60 8.86 19.38 -8.16
C THR A 60 9.37 18.30 -7.22
N HIS A 61 9.91 18.74 -6.08
CA HIS A 61 10.27 17.83 -5.00
C HIS A 61 9.00 17.26 -4.36
N TYR A 62 9.11 16.09 -3.75
CA TYR A 62 8.04 15.47 -3.01
C TYR A 62 8.52 15.17 -1.59
N PHE A 63 7.60 15.15 -0.64
CA PHE A 63 7.86 14.84 0.74
C PHE A 63 7.05 13.63 1.18
N HIS A 64 7.71 12.75 1.92
CA HIS A 64 7.06 11.66 2.63
C HIS A 64 6.74 12.11 4.05
N VAL A 65 5.44 12.28 4.34
CA VAL A 65 4.94 12.66 5.66
C VAL A 65 4.22 11.47 6.29
N VAL A 66 4.48 11.14 7.56
CA VAL A 66 3.81 10.07 8.29
C VAL A 66 3.09 10.64 9.50
N PHE A 67 1.81 10.30 9.62
CA PHE A 67 0.99 10.59 10.80
C PHE A 67 0.66 9.27 11.50
N THR A 68 1.07 9.14 12.76
CA THR A 68 0.91 7.90 13.53
C THR A 68 -0.07 8.11 14.69
N LEU A 69 -0.90 7.10 14.96
CA LEU A 69 -1.73 7.08 16.18
C LEU A 69 -0.93 6.56 17.38
N PRO A 70 -1.11 7.17 18.56
CA PRO A 70 -0.64 6.57 19.81
C PRO A 70 -1.24 5.18 20.04
N GLN A 71 -0.43 4.26 20.58
CA GLN A 71 -0.84 2.89 20.88
C GLN A 71 -2.04 2.81 21.84
N GLU A 72 -2.24 3.83 22.67
CA GLU A 72 -3.35 3.94 23.60
C GLU A 72 -4.71 3.98 22.88
N LEU A 73 -4.72 4.31 21.59
CA LEU A 73 -5.91 4.30 20.73
C LEU A 73 -6.15 2.94 20.03
N ASN A 74 -5.28 1.94 20.23
CA ASN A 74 -5.40 0.64 19.54
C ASN A 74 -6.73 -0.06 19.83
N LYS A 75 -7.21 0.00 21.08
CA LYS A 75 -8.55 -0.48 21.47
C LYS A 75 -9.64 0.07 20.56
N TYR A 76 -9.64 1.39 20.33
CA TYR A 76 -10.65 2.05 19.52
C TYR A 76 -10.48 1.77 18.03
N CYS A 77 -9.25 1.49 17.58
CA CYS A 77 -9.00 1.05 16.21
C CYS A 77 -9.58 -0.35 15.94
N LEU A 78 -9.63 -1.22 16.95
CA LEU A 78 -10.26 -2.53 16.86
C LEU A 78 -11.78 -2.45 17.00
N GLN A 79 -12.28 -1.60 17.91
CA GLN A 79 -13.71 -1.45 18.18
C GLN A 79 -14.45 -0.65 17.09
N TYR A 80 -13.83 0.41 16.57
CA TYR A 80 -14.44 1.35 15.62
C TYR A 80 -13.53 1.61 14.40
N PRO A 81 -13.06 0.56 13.67
CA PRO A 81 -12.03 0.70 12.65
C PRO A 81 -12.39 1.69 11.54
N ILE A 82 -13.63 1.66 11.05
CA ILE A 82 -14.07 2.55 9.96
C ILE A 82 -13.98 4.01 10.41
N ALA A 83 -14.53 4.35 11.59
CA ALA A 83 -14.57 5.71 12.10
C ALA A 83 -13.17 6.23 12.46
N LEU A 84 -12.36 5.43 13.17
CA LEU A 84 -11.01 5.83 13.59
C LEU A 84 -10.08 6.03 12.39
N TYR A 85 -10.10 5.13 11.41
CA TYR A 85 -9.25 5.28 10.25
C TYR A 85 -9.72 6.43 9.34
N ASN A 86 -11.04 6.67 9.23
CA ASN A 86 -11.56 7.87 8.58
C ASN A 86 -11.09 9.16 9.26
N LEU A 87 -11.15 9.21 10.59
CA LEU A 87 -10.67 10.33 11.39
C LEU A 87 -9.16 10.54 11.22
N LEU A 88 -8.36 9.47 11.22
CA LEU A 88 -6.93 9.52 10.96
C LEU A 88 -6.64 10.17 9.60
N PHE A 89 -7.32 9.73 8.53
CA PHE A 89 -7.21 10.35 7.20
C PHE A 89 -7.63 11.84 7.20
N LYS A 90 -8.75 12.15 7.86
CA LYS A 90 -9.28 13.52 7.93
C LYS A 90 -8.28 14.43 8.64
N ALA A 91 -7.92 14.11 9.88
CA ALA A 91 -7.04 14.91 10.72
C ALA A 91 -5.67 15.13 10.07
N SER A 92 -5.06 14.08 9.50
CA SER A 92 -3.78 14.20 8.79
C SER A 92 -3.89 15.11 7.56
N SER A 93 -4.91 14.92 6.71
CA SER A 93 -5.05 15.72 5.49
C SER A 93 -5.41 17.18 5.78
N ASP A 94 -6.26 17.42 6.77
CA ASP A 94 -6.65 18.76 7.19
C ASP A 94 -5.50 19.51 7.85
N THR A 95 -4.61 18.80 8.56
CA THR A 95 -3.36 19.39 9.08
C THR A 95 -2.50 19.92 7.93
N ILE A 96 -2.21 19.09 6.92
CA ILE A 96 -1.41 19.52 5.76
C ILE A 96 -2.08 20.68 5.01
N LYS A 97 -3.41 20.63 4.80
CA LYS A 97 -4.14 21.73 4.15
C LYS A 97 -4.10 23.02 4.96
N THR A 98 -4.17 22.95 6.29
CA THR A 98 -4.12 24.14 7.17
C THR A 98 -2.81 24.88 6.97
N PHE A 99 -1.67 24.17 7.02
CA PHE A 99 -0.36 24.78 6.79
C PHE A 99 -0.17 25.23 5.34
N ALA A 100 -0.67 24.47 4.38
CA ALA A 100 -0.57 24.84 2.98
C ALA A 100 -1.37 26.12 2.63
N ALA A 101 -2.51 26.34 3.28
CA ALA A 101 -3.35 27.51 3.04
C ALA A 101 -2.81 28.79 3.70
N ASP A 102 -1.95 28.68 4.71
CA ASP A 102 -1.33 29.82 5.38
C ASP A 102 -0.28 30.48 4.48
N GLU A 103 -0.45 31.77 4.19
CA GLU A 103 0.47 32.58 3.37
C GLU A 103 1.88 32.67 3.97
N LYS A 104 2.03 32.55 5.29
CA LYS A 104 3.34 32.49 5.95
C LYS A 104 4.13 31.27 5.50
N HIS A 105 3.44 30.16 5.23
CA HIS A 105 4.05 28.90 4.83
C HIS A 105 4.04 28.70 3.31
N LEU A 106 2.86 28.53 2.71
CA LEU A 106 2.72 28.26 1.27
C LEU A 106 1.66 29.16 0.62
N GLY A 107 0.49 29.36 1.22
CA GLY A 107 -0.61 30.15 0.63
C GLY A 107 -1.11 29.56 -0.70
N ALA A 108 -1.25 28.23 -0.79
CA ALA A 108 -1.70 27.56 -2.00
C ALA A 108 -2.45 26.25 -1.72
N GLN A 109 -3.24 25.82 -2.70
CA GLN A 109 -3.88 24.50 -2.69
C GLN A 109 -2.85 23.41 -2.98
N VAL A 110 -2.35 22.77 -1.93
CA VAL A 110 -1.47 21.60 -2.02
C VAL A 110 -2.23 20.36 -2.52
N GLY A 111 -1.52 19.36 -3.01
CA GLY A 111 -2.05 18.03 -3.32
C GLY A 111 -1.42 16.96 -2.43
N MET A 112 -2.08 15.83 -2.21
CA MET A 112 -1.43 14.71 -1.50
C MET A 112 -2.05 13.37 -1.85
N ILE A 113 -1.24 12.32 -1.81
CA ILE A 113 -1.66 10.92 -1.86
C ILE A 113 -1.43 10.33 -0.49
N SER A 114 -2.43 9.67 0.07
CA SER A 114 -2.45 9.21 1.45
C SER A 114 -2.75 7.71 1.50
N VAL A 115 -1.95 6.92 2.22
CA VAL A 115 -2.03 5.46 2.29
C VAL A 115 -2.05 5.01 3.74
N LEU A 116 -3.12 4.30 4.15
CA LEU A 116 -3.25 3.74 5.49
C LEU A 116 -2.40 2.48 5.66
N HIS A 117 -1.71 2.41 6.78
CA HIS A 117 -0.93 1.29 7.30
C HIS A 117 -1.40 0.99 8.71
N THR A 118 -1.48 -0.29 9.08
CA THR A 118 -2.01 -0.69 10.40
C THR A 118 -1.06 -1.57 11.20
N TRP A 119 0.17 -1.80 10.73
CA TRP A 119 1.09 -2.75 11.36
C TRP A 119 2.49 -2.15 11.58
N GLY A 120 3.12 -2.59 12.66
CA GLY A 120 4.56 -2.49 12.86
C GLY A 120 5.30 -3.65 12.20
N GLN A 121 6.63 -3.65 12.28
CA GLN A 121 7.44 -4.76 11.73
C GLN A 121 7.08 -6.08 12.41
N ASN A 122 6.83 -6.09 13.72
CA ASN A 122 6.43 -7.28 14.49
C ASN A 122 4.94 -7.67 14.38
N LEU A 123 4.19 -7.10 13.43
CA LEU A 123 2.75 -7.30 13.23
C LEU A 123 1.87 -6.83 14.41
N SER A 124 2.41 -6.00 15.31
CA SER A 124 1.57 -5.30 16.28
C SER A 124 0.73 -4.23 15.58
N LEU A 125 -0.47 -3.98 16.10
CA LEU A 125 -1.33 -2.89 15.62
C LEU A 125 -0.63 -1.54 15.80
N HIS A 126 -0.37 -0.88 14.68
CA HIS A 126 0.31 0.41 14.63
C HIS A 126 -0.29 1.27 13.50
N PRO A 127 -1.47 1.87 13.71
CA PRO A 127 -2.14 2.64 12.66
C PRO A 127 -1.40 3.94 12.36
N HIS A 128 -1.05 4.13 11.10
CA HIS A 128 -0.42 5.33 10.59
C HIS A 128 -0.76 5.55 9.12
N VAL A 129 -0.61 6.79 8.66
CA VAL A 129 -0.85 7.16 7.27
C VAL A 129 0.42 7.71 6.68
N HIS A 130 0.85 7.11 5.57
CA HIS A 130 1.90 7.64 4.71
C HIS A 130 1.29 8.62 3.72
N MET A 131 1.83 9.83 3.65
CA MET A 131 1.44 10.86 2.71
C MET A 131 2.60 11.23 1.80
N ILE A 132 2.32 11.38 0.52
CA ILE A 132 3.21 11.98 -0.45
C ILE A 132 2.65 13.34 -0.84
N VAL A 133 3.43 14.39 -0.61
CA VAL A 133 3.03 15.79 -0.76
C VAL A 133 4.04 16.49 -1.67
N PRO A 134 3.64 17.14 -2.78
CA PRO A 134 4.55 17.90 -3.61
C PRO A 134 5.02 19.16 -2.87
N SER A 135 6.20 19.65 -3.21
CA SER A 135 6.82 20.87 -2.68
C SER A 135 6.21 22.12 -3.31
N GLY A 136 4.90 22.29 -3.12
CA GLY A 136 4.15 23.41 -3.65
C GLY A 136 2.67 23.09 -3.81
N GLY A 137 1.94 24.08 -4.34
CA GLY A 137 0.52 23.97 -4.61
C GLY A 137 0.09 24.96 -5.67
N VAL A 138 -1.21 24.99 -5.96
CA VAL A 138 -1.77 25.95 -6.91
C VAL A 138 -2.38 27.13 -6.16
N SER A 139 -1.93 28.34 -6.47
CA SER A 139 -2.43 29.58 -5.88
C SER A 139 -3.89 29.84 -6.26
N ARG A 140 -4.50 30.86 -5.65
CA ARG A 140 -5.87 31.30 -6.02
C ARG A 140 -5.95 31.75 -7.48
N ALA A 141 -4.88 32.36 -8.00
CA ALA A 141 -4.76 32.78 -9.40
C ALA A 141 -4.54 31.62 -10.38
N GLY A 142 -4.43 30.37 -9.90
CA GLY A 142 -4.28 29.19 -10.77
C GLY A 142 -2.85 28.85 -11.16
N PHE A 143 -1.86 29.60 -10.68
CA PHE A 143 -0.44 29.35 -10.95
C PHE A 143 0.20 28.44 -9.91
N TRP A 144 1.22 27.69 -10.34
CA TRP A 144 2.05 26.94 -9.42
C TRP A 144 2.81 27.87 -8.46
N LYS A 145 2.69 27.61 -7.16
CA LYS A 145 3.45 28.27 -6.10
C LYS A 145 4.38 27.22 -5.46
N PRO A 146 5.70 27.29 -5.67
CA PRO A 146 6.63 26.38 -5.02
C PRO A 146 6.68 26.65 -3.51
N SER A 147 7.09 25.64 -2.74
CA SER A 147 7.41 25.84 -1.32
C SER A 147 8.49 26.90 -1.15
N LYS A 148 8.35 27.78 -0.15
CA LYS A 148 9.37 28.78 0.21
C LYS A 148 10.59 28.16 0.87
N TYR A 149 10.45 26.93 1.36
CA TYR A 149 11.48 26.24 2.13
C TYR A 149 12.47 25.51 1.23
N LYS A 150 13.74 25.47 1.66
CA LYS A 150 14.81 24.69 1.00
C LYS A 150 14.44 23.21 0.92
N ARG A 151 15.11 22.48 0.02
CA ARG A 151 14.78 21.11 -0.45
C ARG A 151 14.34 20.13 0.65
N ASP A 152 14.93 20.19 1.85
CA ASP A 152 14.69 19.21 2.92
C ASP A 152 13.47 19.49 3.82
N PHE A 153 12.76 20.61 3.61
CA PHE A 153 11.72 21.05 4.55
C PHE A 153 10.41 21.40 3.83
N LEU A 154 9.31 20.83 4.31
CA LEU A 154 7.96 21.16 3.83
C LEU A 154 7.25 22.13 4.78
N PHE A 155 7.05 21.73 6.03
CA PHE A 155 6.39 22.52 7.07
C PHE A 155 7.02 22.21 8.45
N PRO A 156 6.87 23.10 9.45
CA PRO A 156 7.42 22.87 10.79
C PRO A 156 6.79 21.64 11.46
N VAL A 157 7.55 20.54 11.54
CA VAL A 157 7.06 19.24 12.02
C VAL A 157 6.51 19.30 13.45
N LYS A 158 7.18 20.04 14.35
CA LYS A 158 6.69 20.22 15.74
C LYS A 158 5.31 20.90 15.78
N ALA A 159 5.05 21.84 14.87
CA ALA A 159 3.76 22.51 14.77
C ALA A 159 2.71 21.60 14.11
N LEU A 160 3.07 20.87 13.04
CA LEU A 160 2.21 19.85 12.44
C LEU A 160 1.74 18.84 13.50
N SER A 161 2.63 18.34 14.34
CA SER A 161 2.34 17.43 15.44
C SER A 161 1.28 17.97 16.40
N LYS A 162 1.41 19.24 16.82
CA LYS A 162 0.46 19.88 17.74
C LYS A 162 -0.93 20.04 17.10
N VAL A 163 -0.98 20.54 15.86
CA VAL A 163 -2.23 20.77 15.13
C VAL A 163 -2.92 19.44 14.79
N TYR A 164 -2.15 18.44 14.38
CA TYR A 164 -2.66 17.09 14.12
C TYR A 164 -3.29 16.48 15.36
N ARG A 165 -2.59 16.52 16.51
CA ARG A 165 -3.14 16.07 17.79
C ARG A 165 -4.45 16.78 18.11
N ALA A 166 -4.50 18.11 18.00
CA ALA A 166 -5.71 18.88 18.29
C ALA A 166 -6.89 18.46 17.39
N LYS A 167 -6.70 18.42 16.07
CA LYS A 167 -7.73 18.02 15.10
C LYS A 167 -8.19 16.57 15.30
N PHE A 168 -7.27 15.67 15.62
CA PHE A 168 -7.64 14.28 15.89
C PHE A 168 -8.43 14.16 17.19
N MET A 169 -7.96 14.78 18.27
CA MET A 169 -8.62 14.71 19.58
C MET A 169 -10.02 15.35 19.56
N GLU A 170 -10.21 16.42 18.79
CA GLU A 170 -11.53 17.00 18.55
C GLU A 170 -12.49 15.99 17.90
N GLY A 171 -12.11 15.42 16.74
CA GLY A 171 -12.96 14.44 16.06
C GLY A 171 -13.11 13.13 16.84
N PHE A 172 -12.14 12.76 17.68
CA PHE A 172 -12.23 11.58 18.52
C PHE A 172 -13.24 11.78 19.65
N ARG A 173 -13.28 12.97 20.28
CA ARG A 173 -14.32 13.32 21.25
C ARG A 173 -15.71 13.27 20.62
N GLN A 174 -15.87 13.87 19.43
CA GLN A 174 -17.14 13.84 18.69
C GLN A 174 -17.58 12.41 18.38
N LEU A 175 -16.65 11.55 17.95
CA LEU A 175 -16.94 10.13 17.74
C LEU A 175 -17.43 9.47 19.02
N LEU A 176 -16.75 9.64 20.15
CA LEU A 176 -17.18 9.04 21.42
C LEU A 176 -18.56 9.53 21.84
N THR A 177 -18.83 10.83 21.74
CA THR A 177 -20.16 11.39 22.00
C THR A 177 -21.23 10.74 21.11
N SER A 178 -20.96 10.54 19.82
CA SER A 178 -21.90 9.84 18.91
C SER A 178 -22.14 8.38 19.29
N GLN A 179 -21.18 7.76 19.98
CA GLN A 179 -21.29 6.40 20.51
C GLN A 179 -21.87 6.36 21.93
N LYS A 180 -22.37 7.49 22.45
CA LYS A 180 -22.82 7.63 23.85
C LYS A 180 -21.75 7.20 24.87
N GLN A 181 -20.48 7.45 24.52
CA GLN A 181 -19.32 7.19 25.36
C GLN A 181 -18.62 8.50 25.69
N GLU A 182 -17.99 8.54 26.86
CA GLU A 182 -17.14 9.67 27.23
C GLU A 182 -15.67 9.31 27.12
N LEU A 183 -14.86 10.32 26.80
CA LEU A 183 -13.42 10.17 26.86
C LEU A 183 -12.99 10.15 28.33
N ASN A 184 -12.61 8.96 28.80
CA ASN A 184 -12.04 8.79 30.14
C ASN A 184 -10.92 9.83 30.42
N LYS A 185 -10.98 10.45 31.61
CA LYS A 185 -10.07 11.52 32.02
C LYS A 185 -8.59 11.10 31.97
N THR A 186 -8.25 9.93 32.50
CA THR A 186 -6.89 9.38 32.49
C THR A 186 -6.38 9.19 31.07
N LEU A 187 -7.20 8.61 30.17
CA LEU A 187 -6.83 8.45 28.77
C LEU A 187 -6.62 9.81 28.08
N ARG A 188 -7.48 10.79 28.36
CA ARG A 188 -7.33 12.15 27.85
C ARG A 188 -5.97 12.72 28.27
N GLU A 189 -5.64 12.68 29.55
CA GLU A 189 -4.38 13.21 30.08
C GLU A 189 -3.17 12.57 29.39
N ILE A 190 -3.15 11.23 29.29
CA ILE A 190 -2.10 10.48 28.59
C ILE A 190 -1.95 10.98 27.13
N LEU A 191 -3.06 11.11 26.39
CA LEU A 191 -3.02 11.50 24.98
C LEU A 191 -2.56 12.96 24.78
N TYR A 192 -2.84 13.86 25.71
CA TYR A 192 -2.42 15.28 25.63
C TYR A 192 -0.98 15.49 26.10
N GLN A 193 -0.51 14.75 27.10
CA GLN A 193 0.88 14.81 27.57
C GLN A 193 1.85 14.14 26.57
N LYS A 194 1.39 13.11 25.85
CA LYS A 194 2.21 12.42 24.86
C LYS A 194 2.58 13.32 23.69
N SER A 195 3.82 13.17 23.23
CA SER A 195 4.29 13.77 21.98
C SER A 195 3.79 12.95 20.79
N TRP A 196 2.85 13.51 20.03
CA TRP A 196 2.38 12.89 18.79
C TRP A 196 3.41 13.13 17.70
N VAL A 197 4.06 12.07 17.23
CA VAL A 197 5.14 12.18 16.25
C VAL A 197 4.54 12.23 14.84
N VAL A 198 4.73 13.37 14.18
CA VAL A 198 4.64 13.47 12.73
C VAL A 198 6.06 13.39 12.21
N TYR A 199 6.28 12.61 11.16
CA TYR A 199 7.57 12.54 10.49
C TYR A 199 7.42 13.16 9.11
N ALA A 200 8.38 13.98 8.68
CA ALA A 200 8.41 14.53 7.32
C ALA A 200 9.85 14.50 6.82
N LYS A 201 10.07 13.88 5.65
CA LYS A 201 11.37 13.91 4.96
C LYS A 201 11.22 14.06 3.47
N GLN A 202 12.25 14.58 2.82
CA GLN A 202 12.41 14.39 1.38
C GLN A 202 12.85 12.93 1.10
N PRO A 203 12.26 12.24 0.11
CA PRO A 203 12.74 10.94 -0.33
C PRO A 203 14.05 11.04 -1.11
N PHE A 204 14.87 9.99 -1.01
CA PHE A 204 16.30 10.01 -1.29
C PHE A 204 16.75 10.19 -2.75
N ALA A 205 15.88 10.15 -3.77
CA ALA A 205 16.36 10.01 -5.16
C ALA A 205 15.47 10.59 -6.28
N GLY A 206 14.36 11.29 -5.95
CA GLY A 206 13.51 11.96 -6.95
C GLY A 206 12.05 11.47 -7.01
N PRO A 207 11.21 12.12 -7.85
CA PRO A 207 9.75 11.90 -7.89
C PRO A 207 9.31 10.45 -8.15
N LYS A 208 9.98 9.74 -9.06
CA LYS A 208 9.64 8.34 -9.38
C LYS A 208 9.90 7.41 -8.20
N GLN A 209 11.05 7.57 -7.54
CA GLN A 209 11.43 6.78 -6.37
C GLN A 209 10.47 7.00 -5.19
N VAL A 210 9.83 8.18 -5.11
CA VAL A 210 8.76 8.44 -4.13
C VAL A 210 7.53 7.55 -4.40
N ILE A 211 7.15 7.41 -5.67
CA ILE A 211 6.01 6.58 -6.06
C ILE A 211 6.34 5.10 -5.92
N GLU A 212 7.54 4.66 -6.32
CA GLU A 212 8.00 3.29 -6.07
C GLU A 212 7.99 2.97 -4.58
N TYR A 213 8.53 3.88 -3.76
CA TYR A 213 8.48 3.77 -2.31
C TYR A 213 7.04 3.63 -1.83
N LEU A 214 6.12 4.53 -2.22
CA LEU A 214 4.71 4.44 -1.84
C LEU A 214 4.03 3.17 -2.40
N GLY A 215 4.47 2.68 -3.55
CA GLY A 215 4.09 1.42 -4.16
C GLY A 215 4.29 0.25 -3.21
N ARG A 216 5.41 0.21 -2.49
CA ARG A 216 5.69 -0.79 -1.45
C ARG A 216 4.69 -0.77 -0.30
N TYR A 217 4.02 0.35 -0.07
CA TYR A 217 3.07 0.56 1.02
C TYR A 217 1.60 0.46 0.55
N SER A 218 1.33 0.71 -0.74
CA SER A 218 -0.01 0.77 -1.32
C SER A 218 -0.75 -0.58 -1.24
N HIS A 219 -0.12 -1.66 -1.72
CA HIS A 219 -0.74 -2.96 -1.94
C HIS A 219 -0.09 -4.12 -1.15
N LYS A 220 0.99 -3.84 -0.41
CA LYS A 220 1.57 -4.77 0.55
C LYS A 220 0.62 -4.93 1.75
N ILE A 221 0.62 -6.12 2.34
CA ILE A 221 -0.04 -6.41 3.62
C ILE A 221 0.95 -6.49 4.78
N ALA A 222 0.46 -6.79 5.97
CA ALA A 222 1.16 -6.95 7.24
C ALA A 222 2.56 -7.55 7.10
N ILE A 223 2.71 -8.59 6.29
CA ILE A 223 3.97 -9.27 6.05
C ILE A 223 4.19 -9.61 4.57
N SER A 224 5.45 -9.65 4.14
CA SER A 224 5.88 -10.15 2.83
C SER A 224 6.48 -11.54 2.95
N ASN A 225 6.34 -12.35 1.89
CA ASN A 225 6.86 -13.73 1.87
C ASN A 225 8.36 -13.82 2.22
N HIS A 226 9.21 -12.92 1.71
CA HIS A 226 10.65 -12.92 2.03
C HIS A 226 10.99 -12.72 3.52
N ARG A 227 10.02 -12.27 4.34
CA ARG A 227 10.24 -12.15 5.79
C ARG A 227 9.96 -13.45 6.52
N LEU A 228 9.13 -14.33 5.95
CA LEU A 228 8.85 -15.66 6.50
C LEU A 228 10.08 -16.53 6.28
N LEU A 229 10.66 -17.01 7.37
CA LEU A 229 11.85 -17.86 7.35
C LEU A 229 11.45 -19.34 7.41
N ASP A 230 10.53 -19.66 8.32
CA ASP A 230 10.05 -21.02 8.55
C ASP A 230 8.58 -20.99 8.93
N VAL A 231 7.84 -22.00 8.47
CA VAL A 231 6.41 -22.21 8.76
C VAL A 231 6.21 -23.71 8.94
N ASN A 232 5.95 -24.13 10.17
CA ASN A 232 5.64 -25.52 10.50
C ASN A 232 4.23 -25.62 11.11
N ASN A 233 3.83 -26.81 11.55
CA ASN A 233 2.48 -27.07 12.06
C ASN A 233 2.14 -26.30 13.35
N GLN A 234 3.13 -25.78 14.06
CA GLN A 234 2.97 -25.13 15.37
C GLN A 234 3.37 -23.66 15.34
N THR A 235 4.47 -23.32 14.67
CA THR A 235 5.09 -21.99 14.73
C THR A 235 5.37 -21.38 13.36
N VAL A 236 5.48 -20.05 13.37
CA VAL A 236 5.87 -19.21 12.24
C VAL A 236 7.05 -18.35 12.68
N LYS A 237 8.17 -18.47 11.97
CA LYS A 237 9.38 -17.66 12.19
C LYS A 237 9.50 -16.60 11.10
N PHE A 238 9.73 -15.36 11.49
CA PHE A 238 9.93 -14.27 10.53
C PHE A 238 10.90 -13.21 11.03
N THR A 239 11.59 -12.57 10.08
CA THR A 239 12.52 -11.47 10.39
C THR A 239 11.78 -10.16 10.62
N TYR A 240 12.23 -9.33 11.55
CA TYR A 240 11.75 -7.96 11.77
C TYR A 240 12.92 -7.01 12.04
N LYS A 241 12.74 -5.73 11.71
CA LYS A 241 13.70 -4.69 12.09
C LYS A 241 13.36 -4.15 13.47
N ASP A 242 14.29 -4.23 14.40
CA ASP A 242 14.17 -3.68 15.73
C ASP A 242 14.72 -2.25 15.75
N TYR A 243 13.81 -1.27 15.59
CA TYR A 243 14.16 0.14 15.61
C TYR A 243 14.67 0.62 16.98
N ARG A 244 14.39 -0.09 18.08
CA ARG A 244 14.96 0.25 19.40
C ARG A 244 16.44 -0.13 19.47
N SER A 245 16.85 -1.12 18.68
CA SER A 245 18.24 -1.58 18.55
C SER A 245 18.89 -1.08 17.25
N GLY A 246 18.69 0.20 16.91
CA GLY A 246 19.31 0.81 15.72
C GLY A 246 18.83 0.26 14.37
N GLY A 247 17.73 -0.50 14.32
CA GLY A 247 17.20 -1.09 13.10
C GLY A 247 17.80 -2.45 12.74
N GLN A 248 18.53 -3.08 13.65
CA GLN A 248 19.05 -4.45 13.48
C GLN A 248 17.94 -5.43 13.10
N GLN A 249 18.27 -6.37 12.21
CA GLN A 249 17.35 -7.42 11.80
C GLN A 249 17.39 -8.56 12.83
N LYS A 250 16.24 -8.88 13.42
CA LYS A 250 16.06 -9.95 14.40
C LYS A 250 15.01 -10.95 13.92
N VAL A 251 14.98 -12.14 14.52
CA VAL A 251 13.97 -13.17 14.25
C VAL A 251 12.91 -13.14 15.36
N MET A 252 11.65 -13.27 14.97
CA MET A 252 10.52 -13.48 15.86
C MET A 252 9.87 -14.82 15.53
N GLU A 253 9.58 -15.59 16.57
CA GLU A 253 8.83 -16.84 16.48
C GLU A 253 7.49 -16.66 17.21
N LEU A 254 6.40 -17.04 16.56
CA LEU A 254 5.05 -17.02 17.12
C LEU A 254 4.37 -18.37 16.87
N SER A 255 3.41 -18.75 17.71
CA SER A 255 2.48 -19.82 17.33
C SER A 255 1.69 -19.42 16.08
N GLY A 256 1.25 -20.40 15.30
CA GLY A 256 0.43 -20.17 14.12
C GLY A 256 -0.85 -19.37 14.45
N VAL A 257 -1.47 -19.65 15.59
CA VAL A 257 -2.67 -18.93 16.08
C VAL A 257 -2.37 -17.47 16.39
N GLU A 258 -1.29 -17.18 17.12
CA GLU A 258 -0.91 -15.79 17.44
C GLU A 258 -0.51 -15.01 16.19
N PHE A 259 0.19 -15.66 15.25
CA PHE A 259 0.52 -15.06 13.96
C PHE A 259 -0.75 -14.69 13.18
N LEU A 260 -1.73 -15.60 13.09
CA LEU A 260 -3.01 -15.34 12.42
C LEU A 260 -3.86 -14.29 13.14
N ARG A 261 -3.87 -14.28 14.48
CA ARG A 261 -4.52 -13.24 15.27
C ARG A 261 -3.93 -11.86 14.94
N ARG A 262 -2.60 -11.73 14.92
CA ARG A 262 -1.91 -10.49 14.54
C ARG A 262 -2.20 -10.08 13.11
N PHE A 263 -2.07 -11.01 12.16
CA PHE A 263 -2.40 -10.76 10.76
C PHE A 263 -3.83 -10.21 10.60
N SER A 264 -4.78 -10.80 11.34
CA SER A 264 -6.20 -10.46 11.25
C SER A 264 -6.52 -9.04 11.73
N MET A 265 -5.73 -8.47 12.65
CA MET A 265 -5.84 -7.06 13.05
C MET A 265 -5.60 -6.09 11.89
N HIS A 266 -5.00 -6.54 10.79
CA HIS A 266 -4.65 -5.71 9.63
C HIS A 266 -5.58 -5.92 8.43
N ILE A 267 -6.57 -6.80 8.57
CA ILE A 267 -7.66 -6.94 7.61
C ILE A 267 -8.54 -5.70 7.75
N LEU A 268 -8.72 -4.98 6.66
CA LEU A 268 -9.50 -3.74 6.67
C LEU A 268 -10.98 -4.07 6.45
N PRO A 269 -11.91 -3.28 7.02
CA PRO A 269 -13.33 -3.46 6.79
C PRO A 269 -13.68 -3.47 5.29
N ALA A 270 -14.71 -4.23 4.92
CA ALA A 270 -15.19 -4.31 3.55
C ALA A 270 -15.48 -2.90 2.98
N GLY A 271 -15.10 -2.66 1.73
CA GLY A 271 -15.25 -1.35 1.08
C GLY A 271 -14.34 -0.24 1.59
N PHE A 272 -13.54 -0.44 2.65
CA PHE A 272 -12.72 0.63 3.22
C PHE A 272 -11.60 1.07 2.27
N ARG A 273 -11.62 2.36 1.88
CA ARG A 273 -10.62 2.96 0.97
C ARG A 273 -9.29 3.23 1.69
N LYS A 274 -8.30 2.35 1.44
CA LYS A 274 -6.93 2.43 1.99
C LYS A 274 -6.08 3.56 1.38
N ILE A 275 -6.38 3.98 0.16
CA ILE A 275 -5.63 5.02 -0.56
C ILE A 275 -6.58 6.17 -0.89
N ARG A 276 -6.18 7.39 -0.54
CA ARG A 276 -6.96 8.62 -0.76
C ARG A 276 -6.12 9.69 -1.43
N HIS A 277 -6.79 10.50 -2.24
CA HIS A 277 -6.18 11.57 -3.01
C HIS A 277 -6.86 12.89 -2.65
N TYR A 278 -6.07 13.93 -2.39
CA TYR A 278 -6.58 15.24 -2.00
C TYR A 278 -5.95 16.36 -2.81
N GLY A 279 -6.63 17.51 -2.79
CA GLY A 279 -6.16 18.73 -3.44
C GLY A 279 -5.93 18.52 -4.92
N ILE A 280 -4.85 19.09 -5.47
CA ILE A 280 -4.56 18.99 -6.92
C ILE A 280 -4.33 17.56 -7.41
N LEU A 281 -4.01 16.60 -6.51
CA LEU A 281 -3.84 15.19 -6.85
C LEU A 281 -5.15 14.38 -6.80
N ALA A 282 -6.27 14.99 -6.39
CA ALA A 282 -7.59 14.36 -6.39
C ALA A 282 -8.09 14.09 -7.81
N SER A 283 -8.87 13.02 -8.00
CA SER A 283 -9.39 12.62 -9.31
C SER A 283 -10.18 13.74 -10.01
N ARG A 284 -11.00 14.50 -9.27
CA ARG A 284 -11.75 15.65 -9.81
C ARG A 284 -10.87 16.79 -10.33
N ASN A 285 -9.62 16.87 -9.86
CA ASN A 285 -8.67 17.93 -10.21
C ASN A 285 -7.69 17.48 -11.30
N LYS A 286 -7.93 16.35 -11.97
CA LYS A 286 -7.06 15.84 -13.03
C LYS A 286 -6.85 16.82 -14.18
N PRO A 287 -7.87 17.53 -14.70
CA PRO A 287 -7.65 18.55 -15.73
C PRO A 287 -6.68 19.63 -15.24
N LYS A 288 -6.91 20.17 -14.04
CA LYS A 288 -6.03 21.18 -13.41
C LYS A 288 -4.60 20.66 -13.24
N LEU A 289 -4.42 19.41 -12.80
CA LEU A 289 -3.09 18.78 -12.69
C LEU A 289 -2.38 18.71 -14.04
N ARG A 290 -3.09 18.33 -15.11
CA ARG A 290 -2.54 18.23 -16.47
C ARG A 290 -2.13 19.60 -17.01
N THR A 291 -2.92 20.64 -16.76
CA THR A 291 -2.54 22.03 -17.08
C THR A 291 -1.25 22.43 -16.37
N GLN A 292 -1.10 22.13 -15.08
CA GLN A 292 0.13 22.42 -14.34
C GLN A 292 1.33 21.63 -14.90
N GLN A 293 1.14 20.36 -15.27
CA GLN A 293 2.18 19.56 -15.93
C GLN A 293 2.64 20.20 -17.24
N MET A 294 1.72 20.64 -18.10
CA MET A 294 2.04 21.33 -19.35
C MET A 294 2.81 22.63 -19.11
N GLN A 295 2.39 23.44 -18.13
CA GLN A 295 3.09 24.66 -17.72
C GLN A 295 4.50 24.39 -17.17
N MET A 296 4.75 23.18 -16.66
CA MET A 296 6.06 22.72 -16.20
C MET A 296 6.88 22.00 -17.29
N GLY A 297 6.44 22.03 -18.55
CA GLY A 297 7.10 21.35 -19.67
C GLY A 297 6.92 19.82 -19.69
N ILE A 298 6.03 19.27 -18.86
CA ILE A 298 5.68 17.85 -18.88
C ILE A 298 4.54 17.64 -19.87
N ILE A 299 4.82 16.95 -20.98
CA ILE A 299 3.79 16.53 -21.94
C ILE A 299 3.01 15.36 -21.32
N PRO A 300 1.71 15.52 -21.01
CA PRO A 300 0.96 14.42 -20.44
C PRO A 300 0.77 13.32 -21.48
N LYS A 301 1.25 12.12 -21.17
CA LYS A 301 1.05 10.96 -22.04
C LYS A 301 -0.43 10.64 -22.15
N ARG A 302 -0.90 10.43 -23.39
CA ARG A 302 -2.23 9.85 -23.64
C ARG A 302 -2.29 8.49 -22.93
N GLN A 303 -3.43 8.18 -22.32
CA GLN A 303 -3.62 6.90 -21.63
C GLN A 303 -3.43 5.77 -22.66
N GLN A 304 -2.32 5.04 -22.55
CA GLN A 304 -2.08 3.86 -23.38
C GLN A 304 -3.03 2.74 -22.96
N ALA A 305 -3.32 1.82 -23.88
CA ALA A 305 -4.05 0.61 -23.56
C ALA A 305 -3.38 -0.10 -22.38
N LEU A 306 -4.19 -0.64 -21.46
CA LEU A 306 -3.66 -1.38 -20.31
C LEU A 306 -2.90 -2.59 -20.83
N ILE A 307 -1.58 -2.63 -20.62
CA ILE A 307 -0.78 -3.81 -20.91
C ILE A 307 -1.29 -5.02 -20.11
N THR A 308 -1.16 -6.19 -20.71
CA THR A 308 -1.53 -7.45 -20.04
C THR A 308 -0.62 -7.71 -18.84
N TRP A 309 -1.03 -8.58 -17.93
CA TRP A 309 -0.19 -8.90 -16.77
C TRP A 309 1.08 -9.66 -17.16
N GLN A 310 1.03 -10.42 -18.27
CA GLN A 310 2.18 -11.09 -18.87
C GLN A 310 3.21 -10.07 -19.38
N GLN A 311 2.75 -9.09 -20.17
CA GLN A 311 3.59 -8.00 -20.65
C GLN A 311 4.21 -7.20 -19.50
N MET A 312 3.43 -6.96 -18.44
CA MET A 312 3.92 -6.27 -17.24
C MET A 312 5.02 -7.06 -16.52
N LEU A 313 4.87 -8.38 -16.39
CA LEU A 313 5.91 -9.25 -15.81
C LEU A 313 7.19 -9.22 -16.63
N LEU A 314 7.08 -9.29 -17.96
CA LEU A 314 8.22 -9.22 -18.86
C LEU A 314 8.94 -7.87 -18.73
N GLN A 315 8.20 -6.76 -18.87
CA GLN A 315 8.80 -5.42 -18.87
C GLN A 315 9.39 -5.01 -17.50
N LYS A 316 8.75 -5.40 -16.38
CA LYS A 316 9.15 -4.96 -15.04
C LYS A 316 10.06 -5.94 -14.30
N HIS A 317 9.98 -7.23 -14.63
CA HIS A 317 10.73 -8.28 -13.93
C HIS A 317 11.61 -9.12 -14.85
N GLY A 318 11.55 -8.92 -16.18
CA GLY A 318 12.29 -9.74 -17.13
C GLY A 318 11.77 -11.19 -17.22
N ILE A 319 10.57 -11.46 -16.69
CA ILE A 319 10.01 -12.81 -16.62
C ILE A 319 9.04 -12.98 -17.79
N ASP A 320 9.50 -13.70 -18.81
CA ASP A 320 8.65 -14.18 -19.90
C ASP A 320 7.97 -15.49 -19.49
N ILE A 321 6.68 -15.44 -19.19
CA ILE A 321 5.89 -16.62 -18.85
C ILE A 321 5.31 -17.34 -20.06
N GLU A 322 5.35 -16.70 -21.24
CA GLU A 322 4.89 -17.28 -22.49
C GLU A 322 5.99 -18.15 -23.10
N LYS A 323 7.26 -17.87 -22.79
CA LYS A 323 8.39 -18.75 -23.13
C LYS A 323 8.35 -20.08 -22.38
N CYS A 324 8.55 -21.18 -23.10
CA CYS A 324 8.62 -22.51 -22.49
C CYS A 324 9.82 -22.64 -21.54
N PRO A 325 9.63 -23.10 -20.29
CA PRO A 325 10.74 -23.28 -19.35
C PRO A 325 11.62 -24.50 -19.70
N CYS A 326 11.12 -25.46 -20.49
CA CYS A 326 11.87 -26.66 -20.90
C CYS A 326 12.77 -26.36 -22.11
N CYS A 327 12.20 -26.22 -23.31
CA CYS A 327 12.99 -26.06 -24.54
C CYS A 327 13.51 -24.64 -24.81
N LYS A 328 13.01 -23.62 -24.10
CA LYS A 328 13.33 -22.19 -24.31
C LYS A 328 13.06 -21.63 -25.72
N THR A 329 12.56 -22.42 -26.66
CA THR A 329 12.25 -21.96 -28.04
C THR A 329 10.75 -21.89 -28.28
N GLY A 330 9.99 -22.81 -27.70
CA GLY A 330 8.54 -22.86 -27.83
C GLY A 330 7.79 -21.87 -26.94
N VAL A 331 6.52 -21.67 -27.29
CA VAL A 331 5.57 -20.78 -26.61
C VAL A 331 4.53 -21.63 -25.86
N MET A 332 4.20 -21.21 -24.64
CA MET A 332 3.16 -21.78 -23.80
C MET A 332 1.80 -21.26 -24.24
N ILE A 333 0.97 -22.13 -24.80
CA ILE A 333 -0.39 -21.81 -25.25
C ILE A 333 -1.43 -22.41 -24.31
N ARG A 334 -2.54 -21.69 -24.10
CA ARG A 334 -3.67 -22.16 -23.30
C ARG A 334 -4.34 -23.35 -23.99
N LEU A 335 -4.25 -24.54 -23.41
CA LEU A 335 -4.92 -25.73 -23.94
C LEU A 335 -6.35 -25.83 -23.43
N MET A 336 -6.55 -25.58 -22.12
CA MET A 336 -7.87 -25.61 -21.50
C MET A 336 -7.90 -24.82 -20.19
N SER A 337 -9.11 -24.48 -19.76
CA SER A 337 -9.42 -24.02 -18.40
C SER A 337 -10.28 -25.08 -17.71
N PHE A 338 -10.25 -25.11 -16.38
CA PHE A 338 -11.07 -26.03 -15.59
C PHE A 338 -11.68 -25.33 -14.37
N GLU A 339 -12.86 -25.80 -14.00
CA GLU A 339 -13.67 -25.25 -12.92
C GLU A 339 -13.13 -25.59 -11.53
N ALA A 340 -13.71 -24.93 -10.52
CA ALA A 340 -13.37 -25.15 -9.12
C ALA A 340 -13.55 -26.62 -8.71
N ASN A 341 -12.52 -27.17 -8.07
CA ASN A 341 -12.42 -28.56 -7.60
C ASN A 341 -12.53 -29.64 -8.70
N ALA A 342 -12.36 -29.26 -9.98
CA ALA A 342 -12.44 -30.19 -11.10
C ALA A 342 -11.15 -30.21 -11.94
N PRO A 343 -9.96 -30.49 -11.35
CA PRO A 343 -8.74 -30.44 -12.13
C PRO A 343 -8.62 -31.66 -13.08
N PRO A 344 -8.02 -31.50 -14.27
CA PRO A 344 -7.85 -32.61 -15.22
C PRO A 344 -6.75 -33.55 -14.72
N LEU A 345 -7.13 -34.61 -14.00
CA LEU A 345 -6.20 -35.52 -13.30
C LEU A 345 -5.15 -36.14 -14.21
N ALA A 346 -5.51 -36.55 -15.43
CA ALA A 346 -4.58 -37.12 -16.40
C ALA A 346 -3.47 -36.11 -16.79
N LEU A 347 -3.84 -34.87 -17.12
CA LEU A 347 -2.90 -33.81 -17.46
C LEU A 347 -2.07 -33.37 -16.25
N LEU A 348 -2.65 -33.39 -15.05
CA LEU A 348 -1.94 -33.15 -13.79
C LEU A 348 -0.84 -34.17 -13.56
N HIS A 349 -1.14 -35.45 -13.76
CA HIS A 349 -0.18 -36.53 -13.61
C HIS A 349 0.97 -36.38 -14.62
N GLN A 350 0.63 -36.15 -15.89
CA GLN A 350 1.60 -35.92 -16.96
C GLN A 350 2.50 -34.70 -16.68
N ALA A 351 1.92 -33.58 -16.27
CA ALA A 351 2.68 -32.36 -15.94
C ALA A 351 3.65 -32.59 -14.75
N ARG A 352 3.23 -33.36 -13.73
CA ARG A 352 4.10 -33.72 -12.60
C ARG A 352 5.27 -34.60 -13.04
N GLN A 353 5.03 -35.59 -13.89
CA GLN A 353 6.09 -36.43 -14.45
C GLN A 353 7.09 -35.61 -15.28
N GLN A 354 6.59 -34.71 -16.12
CA GLN A 354 7.46 -33.81 -16.90
C GLN A 354 8.29 -32.87 -16.01
N ALA A 355 7.75 -32.40 -14.88
CA ALA A 355 8.47 -31.54 -13.96
C ALA A 355 9.64 -32.26 -13.26
N LEU A 356 9.49 -33.55 -12.95
CA LEU A 356 10.56 -34.37 -12.37
C LEU A 356 11.73 -34.58 -13.35
N ASN A 357 11.49 -34.52 -14.66
CA ASN A 357 12.52 -34.71 -15.69
C ASN A 357 13.28 -33.42 -16.04
N ILE A 358 12.90 -32.27 -15.45
CA ILE A 358 13.48 -30.93 -15.73
C ILE A 358 14.32 -30.43 -14.55
N ALA A 359 14.12 -30.99 -13.34
CA ALA A 359 14.90 -30.71 -12.14
C ALA A 359 16.10 -31.64 -12.05
#